data_AF-X1J3B1-F1
#
_entry.id   AF-X1J3B1-F1
#
_cell.length_a   1.000
_cell.length_b   1.000
_cell.length_c   1.000
_cell.angle_alpha   90.00
_cell.angle_beta   90.00
_cell.angle_gamma   90.00
#
_symmetry.space_group_name_H-M   'P 1'
#
loop_
_entity.id
_entity.type
_entity.pdbx_description
1 polymer ?
#
loop_
_entity_poly.entity_id
_entity_poly.type
_entity_poly.pdbx_seq_one_letter_code
_entity_poly.pdbx_strand_id
1 'polypeptide(L)'
;MAKQLHKRFSDEEVKMLLEKYLSEKVQLSYLLEILGIKRRREEWVSTKVEPIVSGDLWNQYNAILDEQEKKNKRPARKAVHLFTGIVFCSCSNKMYVPSNSPKYTCYSCRNKIRKDNLEEVFQQQLKSFFFSPSEIGTYLNKADQVIKEKERLLEVLGKEEQRIKREMDKVYRAYIDDEITMESFGRQYRPLEIR
;
A
#
# COMPACT_ATOMS: atom_id res chain seq x y z
N MET A 1 -17.96 -34.42 -32.76
CA MET A 1 -17.26 -34.28 -31.47
C MET A 1 -16.97 -32.82 -31.22
N ALA A 2 -17.78 -32.15 -30.39
CA ALA A 2 -17.59 -30.73 -30.09
C ALA A 2 -16.29 -30.57 -29.30
N LYS A 3 -15.27 -29.94 -29.92
CA LYS A 3 -14.06 -29.53 -29.20
C LYS A 3 -14.51 -28.69 -28.01
N GLN A 4 -14.10 -29.08 -26.82
CA GLN A 4 -14.43 -28.45 -25.54
C GLN A 4 -14.23 -26.93 -25.60
N LEU A 5 -15.33 -26.20 -25.84
CA LEU A 5 -15.34 -24.73 -26.02
C LEU A 5 -14.77 -23.99 -24.82
N HIS A 6 -14.91 -24.56 -23.61
CA HIS A 6 -14.40 -23.99 -22.37
C HIS A 6 -12.87 -23.83 -22.33
N LYS A 7 -12.11 -24.56 -23.16
CA LYS A 7 -10.63 -24.41 -23.25
C LYS A 7 -10.18 -23.17 -24.04
N ARG A 8 -11.12 -22.43 -24.65
CA ARG A 8 -10.83 -21.23 -25.45
C ARG A 8 -11.06 -19.94 -24.69
N PHE A 9 -11.55 -20.01 -23.45
CA PHE A 9 -11.83 -18.84 -22.64
C PHE A 9 -10.90 -18.81 -21.44
N SER A 10 -10.33 -17.64 -21.18
CA SER A 10 -9.67 -17.33 -19.90
C SER A 10 -10.71 -17.15 -18.78
N ASP A 11 -10.27 -17.31 -17.54
CA ASP A 11 -11.13 -17.16 -16.36
C ASP A 11 -11.75 -15.74 -16.30
N GLU A 12 -10.99 -14.72 -16.71
CA GLU A 12 -11.48 -13.34 -16.83
C GLU A 12 -12.56 -13.18 -17.93
N GLU A 13 -12.40 -13.83 -19.09
CA GLU A 13 -13.40 -13.78 -20.16
C GLU A 13 -14.70 -14.48 -19.77
N VAL A 14 -14.60 -15.59 -19.03
CA VAL A 14 -15.76 -16.29 -18.46
C VAL A 14 -16.47 -15.42 -17.44
N LYS A 15 -15.72 -14.75 -16.54
CA LYS A 15 -16.28 -13.82 -15.55
C LYS A 15 -17.03 -12.66 -16.20
N MET A 16 -16.43 -12.01 -17.20
CA MET A 16 -17.08 -10.92 -17.94
C MET A 16 -18.35 -11.36 -18.68
N LEU A 17 -18.36 -12.57 -19.26
CA LEU A 17 -19.53 -13.11 -19.96
C LEU A 17 -20.71 -13.32 -19.01
N LEU A 18 -20.43 -13.78 -17.79
CA LEU A 18 -21.45 -14.06 -16.79
C LEU A 18 -21.96 -12.79 -16.08
N GLU A 19 -21.13 -11.75 -15.95
CA GLU A 19 -21.61 -10.43 -15.49
C GLU A 19 -22.56 -9.79 -16.51
N LYS A 20 -22.24 -9.88 -17.80
CA LYS A 20 -23.12 -9.41 -18.89
C LYS A 20 -24.43 -10.19 -18.95
N TYR A 21 -24.39 -11.48 -18.63
CA TYR A 21 -25.56 -12.35 -18.54
C TYR A 21 -26.62 -11.82 -17.57
N LEU A 22 -26.22 -11.39 -16.38
CA LEU A 22 -27.12 -10.84 -15.35
C LEU A 22 -27.67 -9.47 -15.68
N SER A 23 -26.96 -8.69 -16.50
CA SER A 23 -27.45 -7.40 -16.97
C SER A 23 -28.57 -7.50 -18.02
N GLU A 24 -29.03 -8.72 -18.35
CA GLU A 24 -30.06 -9.06 -19.35
C GLU A 24 -29.79 -8.49 -20.76
N LYS A 25 -28.55 -8.05 -21.01
CA LYS A 25 -28.11 -7.41 -22.25
C LYS A 25 -27.03 -8.26 -22.88
N VAL A 26 -27.45 -9.34 -23.52
CA VAL A 26 -26.54 -10.10 -24.38
C VAL A 26 -26.42 -9.35 -25.72
N GLN A 27 -25.31 -8.65 -25.92
CA GLN A 27 -24.98 -8.14 -27.25
C GLN A 27 -24.53 -9.32 -28.12
N LEU A 28 -25.32 -9.64 -29.14
CA LEU A 28 -25.12 -10.75 -30.08
C LEU A 28 -23.75 -10.69 -30.81
N SER A 29 -23.11 -9.52 -30.83
CA SER A 29 -21.83 -9.24 -31.46
C SER A 29 -20.69 -10.12 -30.97
N TYR A 30 -20.53 -10.25 -29.65
CA TYR A 30 -19.39 -10.94 -29.04
C TYR A 30 -19.49 -12.47 -29.21
N LEU A 31 -20.71 -13.02 -29.10
CA LEU A 31 -20.99 -14.44 -29.33
C LEU A 31 -20.75 -14.82 -30.81
N LEU A 32 -21.14 -13.97 -31.75
CA LEU A 32 -20.89 -14.18 -33.19
C LEU A 32 -19.39 -14.12 -33.53
N GLU A 33 -18.63 -13.24 -32.88
CA GLU A 33 -17.17 -13.13 -33.03
C GLU A 33 -16.46 -14.38 -32.51
N ILE A 34 -16.84 -14.86 -31.31
CA ILE A 34 -16.35 -16.13 -30.71
C ILE A 34 -16.68 -17.34 -31.60
N LEU A 35 -17.87 -17.36 -32.21
CA LEU A 35 -18.31 -18.43 -33.10
C LEU A 35 -17.76 -18.30 -34.54
N GLY A 36 -17.00 -17.22 -34.84
CA GLY A 36 -16.38 -16.99 -36.14
C GLY A 36 -17.33 -16.54 -37.24
N ILE A 37 -18.52 -16.04 -36.90
CA ILE A 37 -19.56 -15.61 -37.84
C ILE A 37 -19.48 -14.09 -38.01
N LYS A 38 -19.02 -13.61 -39.18
CA LYS A 38 -18.96 -12.17 -39.48
C LYS A 38 -20.34 -11.65 -39.94
N ARG A 39 -20.99 -10.79 -39.13
CA ARG A 39 -22.14 -9.96 -39.53
C ARG A 39 -21.82 -8.47 -39.43
N ARG A 40 -22.48 -7.64 -40.22
CA ARG A 40 -22.32 -6.17 -40.18
C ARG A 40 -22.87 -5.60 -38.87
N ARG A 41 -22.31 -4.47 -38.43
CA ARG A 41 -22.63 -3.81 -37.14
C ARG A 41 -24.08 -3.33 -37.06
N GLU A 42 -24.71 -3.02 -38.20
CA GLU A 42 -26.09 -2.53 -38.25
C GLU A 42 -27.15 -3.63 -38.01
N GLU A 43 -26.80 -4.91 -38.07
CA GLU A 43 -27.72 -6.06 -37.88
C GLU A 43 -27.74 -6.60 -36.44
N TRP A 44 -27.16 -5.86 -35.49
CA TRP A 44 -27.04 -6.30 -34.11
C TRP A 44 -28.38 -6.15 -33.36
N VAL A 45 -29.08 -7.27 -33.20
CA VAL A 45 -30.31 -7.32 -32.41
C VAL A 45 -29.97 -7.75 -30.99
N SER A 46 -30.29 -6.91 -30.01
CA SER A 46 -30.26 -7.30 -28.59
C SER A 46 -31.57 -7.99 -28.25
N THR A 47 -31.52 -9.28 -27.99
CA THR A 47 -32.67 -10.05 -27.51
C THR A 47 -32.59 -10.15 -25.99
N LYS A 48 -33.65 -9.76 -25.29
CA LYS A 48 -33.79 -10.03 -23.85
C LYS A 48 -34.02 -11.53 -23.68
N VAL A 49 -33.14 -12.19 -22.93
CA VAL A 49 -33.22 -13.62 -22.64
C VAL A 49 -33.34 -13.77 -21.13
N GLU A 50 -34.23 -14.67 -20.69
CA GLU A 50 -34.39 -14.96 -19.27
C GLU A 50 -33.11 -15.56 -18.67
N PRO A 51 -32.76 -15.17 -17.43
CA PRO A 51 -31.60 -15.70 -16.74
C PRO A 51 -31.82 -17.18 -16.34
N ILE A 52 -30.82 -18.02 -16.63
CA ILE A 52 -30.66 -19.46 -16.38
C ILE A 52 -30.36 -19.67 -14.90
N VAL A 53 -29.72 -18.68 -14.28
CA VAL A 53 -29.36 -18.67 -12.87
C VAL A 53 -29.92 -17.40 -12.24
N SER A 54 -30.55 -17.55 -11.07
CA SER A 54 -31.03 -16.40 -10.30
C SER A 54 -29.87 -15.51 -9.86
N GLY A 55 -30.11 -14.19 -9.80
CA GLY A 55 -29.09 -13.22 -9.37
C GLY A 55 -28.53 -13.53 -7.97
N ASP A 56 -29.38 -14.04 -7.07
CA ASP A 56 -28.98 -14.38 -5.70
C ASP A 56 -28.00 -15.56 -5.64
N LEU A 57 -28.24 -16.61 -6.44
CA LEU A 57 -27.33 -17.77 -6.48
C LEU A 57 -25.98 -17.36 -7.04
N TRP A 58 -25.97 -16.52 -8.07
CA TRP A 58 -24.75 -16.00 -8.66
C TRP A 58 -23.91 -15.16 -7.67
N ASN A 59 -24.56 -14.25 -6.95
CA ASN A 59 -23.91 -13.40 -5.96
C ASN A 59 -23.28 -14.22 -4.84
N GLN A 60 -23.95 -15.30 -4.39
CA GLN A 60 -23.41 -16.22 -3.40
C GLN A 60 -22.13 -16.92 -3.90
N TYR A 61 -22.10 -17.37 -5.15
CA TYR A 61 -20.93 -18.02 -5.73
C TYR A 61 -19.75 -17.05 -5.91
N ASN A 62 -20.00 -15.83 -6.39
CA ASN A 62 -18.95 -14.82 -6.53
C ASN A 62 -18.36 -14.41 -5.18
N ALA A 63 -19.18 -14.33 -4.13
CA ALA A 63 -18.69 -14.06 -2.78
C ALA A 63 -17.70 -15.12 -2.29
N ILE A 64 -17.96 -16.40 -2.59
CA ILE A 64 -17.05 -17.52 -2.25
C ILE A 64 -15.73 -17.40 -3.04
N LEU A 65 -15.80 -17.08 -4.33
CA LEU A 65 -14.61 -16.89 -5.17
C LEU A 65 -13.76 -15.71 -4.69
N ASP A 66 -14.39 -14.57 -4.38
CA ASP A 66 -13.71 -13.40 -3.84
C ASP A 66 -13.06 -13.68 -2.47
N GLU A 67 -13.71 -14.49 -1.61
CA GLU A 67 -13.12 -14.94 -0.35
C GLU A 67 -11.91 -15.86 -0.54
N GLN A 68 -11.94 -16.73 -1.54
CA GLN A 68 -10.80 -17.59 -1.90
C GLN A 68 -9.64 -16.77 -2.48
N GLU A 69 -9.94 -15.76 -3.31
CA GLU A 69 -8.93 -14.87 -3.89
C GLU A 69 -8.24 -14.00 -2.82
N LYS A 70 -9.01 -13.50 -1.84
CA LYS A 70 -8.48 -12.78 -0.67
C LYS A 70 -7.52 -13.63 0.17
N LYS A 71 -7.75 -14.95 0.24
CA LYS A 71 -6.87 -15.90 0.94
C LYS A 71 -5.64 -16.26 0.11
N ASN A 72 -5.78 -16.33 -1.21
CA ASN A 72 -4.69 -16.53 -2.17
C ASN A 72 -3.86 -15.25 -2.42
N LYS A 73 -3.56 -14.47 -1.38
CA LYS A 73 -2.54 -13.42 -1.47
C LYS A 73 -1.22 -14.09 -1.80
N ARG A 74 -0.75 -13.90 -3.03
CA ARG A 74 0.54 -14.42 -3.50
C ARG A 74 1.60 -14.11 -2.43
N PRO A 75 2.33 -15.12 -1.93
CA PRO A 75 3.36 -14.89 -0.93
C PRO A 75 4.31 -13.80 -1.44
N ALA A 76 4.66 -12.86 -0.57
CA ALA A 76 5.64 -11.84 -0.90
C ALA A 76 6.90 -12.56 -1.41
N ARG A 77 7.47 -12.06 -2.52
CA ARG A 77 8.66 -12.67 -3.12
C ARG A 77 9.74 -12.78 -2.05
N LYS A 78 10.31 -13.98 -1.87
CA LYS A 78 11.39 -14.22 -0.92
C LYS A 78 12.54 -13.26 -1.21
N ALA A 79 13.09 -12.63 -0.18
CA ALA A 79 14.26 -11.78 -0.32
C ALA A 79 15.45 -12.64 -0.80
N VAL A 80 15.97 -12.33 -1.99
CA VAL A 80 17.07 -13.08 -2.61
C VAL A 80 18.43 -12.63 -2.09
N HIS A 81 18.55 -11.39 -1.57
CA HIS A 81 19.81 -10.81 -1.10
C HIS A 81 19.72 -10.31 0.35
N LEU A 82 20.79 -10.52 1.11
CA LEU A 82 20.84 -10.35 2.57
C LEU A 82 20.47 -8.94 3.03
N PHE A 83 20.94 -7.91 2.33
CA PHE A 83 20.72 -6.51 2.70
C PHE A 83 19.58 -5.83 1.90
N THR A 84 18.69 -6.61 1.28
CA THR A 84 17.55 -6.05 0.55
C THR A 84 16.68 -5.21 1.48
N GLY A 85 16.51 -3.91 1.18
CA GLY A 85 15.68 -2.99 1.97
C GLY A 85 16.38 -2.36 3.18
N ILE A 86 17.64 -2.72 3.45
CA ILE A 86 18.46 -2.18 4.55
C ILE A 86 19.53 -1.21 4.02
N VAL A 87 20.00 -1.42 2.78
CA VAL A 87 21.01 -0.54 2.18
C VAL A 87 20.39 0.78 1.72
N PHE A 88 20.89 1.89 2.25
CA PHE A 88 20.59 3.23 1.81
C PHE A 88 21.82 3.85 1.14
N CYS A 89 21.58 4.62 0.09
CA CYS A 89 22.61 5.44 -0.53
C CYS A 89 22.81 6.74 0.28
N SER A 90 23.92 7.43 0.02
CA SER A 90 24.19 8.79 0.52
C SER A 90 23.09 9.81 0.21
N CYS A 91 22.28 9.60 -0.83
CA CYS A 91 21.13 10.44 -1.16
C CYS A 91 19.83 9.99 -0.46
N SER A 92 19.94 9.19 0.61
CA SER A 92 18.82 8.65 1.42
C SER A 92 17.87 7.72 0.68
N ASN A 93 18.17 7.34 -0.56
CA ASN A 93 17.36 6.42 -1.35
C ASN A 93 17.77 4.97 -1.10
N LYS A 94 16.78 4.07 -1.03
CA LYS A 94 17.01 2.63 -0.93
C LYS A 94 17.74 2.11 -2.15
N MET A 95 18.70 1.22 -1.92
CA MET A 95 19.44 0.54 -2.98
C MET A 95 18.89 -0.86 -3.20
N TYR A 96 18.82 -1.26 -4.46
CA TYR A 96 18.31 -2.57 -4.87
C TYR A 96 19.32 -3.28 -5.76
N VAL A 97 19.24 -4.60 -5.82
CA VAL A 97 20.04 -5.42 -6.74
C VAL A 97 19.20 -5.69 -7.99
N PRO A 98 19.54 -5.13 -9.16
CA PRO A 98 18.87 -5.45 -10.41
C PRO A 98 19.12 -6.90 -10.82
N SER A 99 18.17 -7.55 -11.51
CA SER A 99 18.28 -8.96 -11.92
C SER A 99 19.54 -9.27 -12.75
N ASN A 100 20.03 -8.29 -13.52
CA ASN A 100 21.16 -8.47 -14.44
C ASN A 100 22.52 -8.08 -13.83
N SER A 101 22.58 -7.68 -12.56
CA SER A 101 23.86 -7.28 -11.95
C SER A 101 23.94 -7.62 -10.46
N PRO A 102 25.05 -8.20 -9.97
CA PRO A 102 25.23 -8.52 -8.54
C PRO A 102 25.62 -7.29 -7.70
N LYS A 103 25.08 -6.11 -8.02
CA LYS A 103 25.44 -4.82 -7.42
C LYS A 103 24.20 -4.14 -6.87
N TYR A 104 24.28 -3.68 -5.62
CA TYR A 104 23.33 -2.72 -5.07
C TYR A 104 23.48 -1.42 -5.85
N THR A 105 22.40 -1.01 -6.50
CA THR A 105 22.35 0.20 -7.32
C THR A 105 21.30 1.14 -6.74
N CYS A 106 21.68 2.39 -6.54
CA CYS A 106 20.73 3.46 -6.24
C CYS A 106 20.08 3.93 -7.54
N TYR A 107 18.76 3.96 -7.62
CA TYR A 107 18.07 4.42 -8.83
C TYR A 107 18.15 5.94 -9.03
N SER A 108 18.30 6.72 -7.96
CA SER A 108 18.34 8.18 -8.03
C SER A 108 19.69 8.72 -8.50
N CYS A 109 20.79 8.29 -7.88
CA CYS A 109 22.13 8.80 -8.19
C CYS A 109 23.03 7.80 -8.94
N ARG A 110 22.52 6.60 -9.25
CA ARG A 110 23.25 5.51 -9.93
C ARG A 110 24.54 5.05 -9.22
N ASN A 111 24.72 5.38 -7.95
CA ASN A 111 25.80 4.83 -7.13
C ASN A 111 25.68 3.30 -7.04
N LYS A 112 26.81 2.60 -7.05
CA LYS A 112 26.87 1.12 -7.12
C LYS A 112 27.81 0.57 -6.06
N ILE A 113 27.33 -0.43 -5.33
CA ILE A 113 28.10 -1.18 -4.33
C ILE A 113 28.01 -2.67 -4.69
N ARG A 114 29.14 -3.38 -4.72
CA ARG A 114 29.14 -4.82 -4.95
C ARG A 114 28.57 -5.55 -3.74
N LYS A 115 27.78 -6.60 -3.96
CA LYS A 115 27.22 -7.43 -2.87
C LYS A 115 28.33 -8.00 -1.97
N ASP A 116 29.40 -8.53 -2.58
CA ASP A 116 30.48 -9.23 -1.85
C ASP A 116 31.23 -8.26 -0.93
N ASN A 117 31.50 -7.04 -1.38
CA ASN A 117 32.20 -6.05 -0.57
C ASN A 117 31.35 -5.57 0.60
N LEU A 118 30.03 -5.45 0.41
CA LEU A 118 29.14 -5.07 1.51
C LEU A 118 29.09 -6.16 2.58
N GLU A 119 29.02 -7.43 2.16
CA GLU A 119 29.06 -8.58 3.07
C GLU A 119 30.40 -8.67 3.81
N GLU A 120 31.52 -8.47 3.13
CA GLU A 120 32.86 -8.51 3.72
C GLU A 120 33.08 -7.41 4.75
N VAL A 121 32.75 -6.15 4.41
CA VAL A 121 32.85 -5.02 5.35
C VAL A 121 31.96 -5.26 6.56
N PHE A 122 30.74 -5.78 6.35
CA PHE A 122 29.83 -6.09 7.44
C PHE A 122 30.39 -7.19 8.36
N GLN A 123 30.95 -8.27 7.80
CA GLN A 123 31.61 -9.33 8.58
C GLN A 123 32.80 -8.80 9.38
N GLN A 124 33.62 -7.93 8.79
CA GLN A 124 34.76 -7.32 9.48
C GLN A 124 34.30 -6.43 10.65
N GLN A 125 33.28 -5.60 10.42
CA GLN A 125 32.70 -4.76 11.48
C GLN A 125 32.08 -5.60 12.59
N LEU A 126 31.36 -6.67 12.27
CA LEU A 126 30.82 -7.59 13.27
C LEU A 126 31.93 -8.20 14.10
N LYS A 127 33.00 -8.71 13.48
CA LYS A 127 34.16 -9.26 14.21
C LYS A 127 34.75 -8.20 15.15
N SER A 128 35.06 -7.00 14.64
CA SER A 128 35.58 -5.91 15.47
C SER A 128 34.69 -5.60 16.65
N PHE A 129 33.37 -5.52 16.42
CA PHE A 129 32.37 -5.24 17.44
C PHE A 129 32.32 -6.32 18.53
N PHE A 130 32.40 -7.61 18.17
CA PHE A 130 32.38 -8.71 19.14
C PHE A 130 33.68 -8.86 19.94
N PHE A 131 34.83 -8.47 19.38
CA PHE A 131 36.11 -8.61 20.05
C PHE A 131 36.46 -7.46 21.01
N SER A 132 35.61 -6.43 21.10
CA SER A 132 35.82 -5.28 21.99
C SER A 132 34.64 -5.09 22.96
N PRO A 133 34.71 -5.64 24.18
CA PRO A 133 33.67 -5.46 25.21
C PRO A 133 33.40 -3.98 25.55
N SER A 134 34.39 -3.11 25.40
CA SER A 134 34.25 -1.67 25.61
C SER A 134 33.43 -0.98 24.52
N GLU A 135 33.55 -1.41 23.26
CA GLU A 135 32.73 -0.87 22.16
C GLU A 135 31.24 -1.17 22.35
N ILE A 136 30.92 -2.39 22.81
CA ILE A 136 29.54 -2.79 23.14
C ILE A 136 28.96 -1.88 24.23
N GLY A 137 29.73 -1.63 25.30
CA GLY A 137 29.32 -0.72 26.37
C GLY A 137 29.08 0.70 25.88
N THR A 138 29.93 1.23 25.00
CA THR A 138 29.71 2.58 24.44
C THR A 138 28.48 2.65 23.54
N TYR A 139 28.19 1.59 22.78
CA TYR A 139 27.00 1.53 21.94
C TYR A 139 25.72 1.47 22.77
N LEU A 140 25.69 0.61 23.80
CA LEU A 140 24.57 0.53 24.75
C LEU A 140 24.34 1.88 25.44
N ASN A 141 25.39 2.53 25.91
CA ASN A 141 25.29 3.86 26.52
C ASN A 141 24.73 4.91 25.55
N LYS A 142 25.15 4.91 24.27
CA LYS A 142 24.60 5.81 23.25
C LYS A 142 23.12 5.52 22.99
N ALA A 143 22.74 4.25 22.91
CA ALA A 143 21.34 3.86 22.74
C ALA A 143 20.49 4.31 23.94
N ASP A 144 20.96 4.09 25.17
CA ASP A 144 20.29 4.53 26.39
C ASP A 144 20.16 6.06 26.46
N GLN A 145 21.17 6.81 26.02
CA GLN A 145 21.10 8.26 25.93
C GLN A 145 20.04 8.72 24.93
N VAL A 146 19.95 8.08 23.76
CA VAL A 146 18.94 8.39 22.74
C VAL A 146 17.54 8.07 23.27
N ILE A 147 17.36 6.94 23.95
CA ILE A 147 16.07 6.55 24.56
C ILE A 147 15.65 7.60 25.58
N LYS A 148 16.53 7.97 26.51
CA LYS A 148 16.24 9.00 27.53
C LYS A 148 15.87 10.35 26.91
N GLU A 149 16.54 10.73 25.83
CA GLU A 149 16.22 11.98 25.14
C GLU A 149 14.85 11.94 24.47
N LYS A 150 14.49 10.81 23.84
CA LYS A 150 13.17 10.61 23.24
C LYS A 150 12.05 10.56 24.29
N GLU A 151 12.31 9.93 25.44
CA GLU A 151 11.37 9.92 26.57
C GLU A 151 11.10 11.33 27.10
N ARG A 152 12.15 12.13 27.30
CA ARG A 152 12.01 13.54 27.71
C ARG A 152 11.20 14.35 26.70
N LEU A 153 11.50 14.19 25.41
CA LEU A 153 10.78 14.89 24.35
C LEU A 153 9.28 14.50 24.37
N LEU A 154 8.99 13.22 24.56
CA LEU A 154 7.61 12.72 24.65
C LEU A 154 6.88 13.28 25.86
N GLU A 155 7.55 13.39 27.01
CA GLU A 155 6.98 14.00 28.21
C GLU A 155 6.64 15.49 28.00
N VAL A 156 7.54 16.24 27.36
CA VAL A 156 7.32 17.66 27.04
C VAL A 156 6.14 17.81 26.09
N LEU A 157 6.12 17.07 24.98
CA LEU A 157 5.04 17.13 23.99
C LEU A 157 3.70 16.71 24.60
N GLY A 158 3.68 15.69 25.47
CA GLY A 158 2.46 15.27 26.18
C GLY A 158 1.93 16.36 27.13
N LYS A 159 2.80 17.09 27.81
CA LYS A 159 2.40 18.24 28.66
C LYS A 159 1.85 19.39 27.81
N GLU A 160 2.47 19.67 26.67
CA GLU A 160 1.99 20.69 25.73
C GLU A 160 0.62 20.33 25.15
N GLU A 161 0.43 19.08 24.73
CA GLU A 161 -0.86 18.59 24.24
C GLU A 161 -1.97 18.77 25.29
N GLN A 162 -1.71 18.38 26.54
CA GLN A 162 -2.67 18.57 27.63
C GLN A 162 -2.93 20.04 27.96
N ARG A 163 -1.93 20.91 27.80
CA ARG A 163 -2.09 22.34 27.98
C ARG A 163 -2.99 22.93 26.88
N ILE A 164 -2.70 22.61 25.61
CA ILE A 164 -3.49 23.06 24.46
C ILE A 164 -4.93 22.56 24.58
N LYS A 165 -5.15 21.29 24.96
CA LYS A 165 -6.51 20.76 25.21
C LYS A 165 -7.25 21.56 26.28
N ARG A 166 -6.58 21.89 27.39
CA ARG A 166 -7.17 22.74 28.45
C ARG A 166 -7.47 24.15 27.97
N GLU A 167 -6.63 24.73 27.14
CA GLU A 167 -6.86 26.06 26.54
C GLU A 167 -8.04 26.01 25.56
N MET A 168 -8.13 24.97 24.71
CA MET A 168 -9.27 24.72 23.83
C MET A 168 -10.59 24.57 24.61
N ASP A 169 -10.60 23.77 25.68
CA ASP A 169 -11.79 23.56 26.51
C ASP A 169 -12.27 24.86 27.16
N LYS A 170 -11.35 25.75 27.55
CA LYS A 170 -11.69 27.08 28.10
C LYS A 170 -12.34 27.96 27.05
N VAL A 171 -11.77 28.00 25.84
CA VAL A 171 -12.34 28.78 24.73
C VAL A 171 -13.72 28.23 24.33
N TYR A 172 -13.87 26.91 24.27
CA TYR A 172 -15.13 26.26 23.95
C TYR A 172 -16.22 26.56 24.99
N ARG A 173 -15.89 26.53 26.29
CA ARG A 173 -16.81 26.94 27.36
C ARG A 173 -17.20 28.41 27.26
N ALA A 174 -16.22 29.30 27.09
CA ALA A 174 -16.49 30.74 26.96
C ALA A 174 -17.35 31.09 25.73
N TYR A 175 -17.31 30.28 24.67
CA TYR A 175 -18.24 30.40 23.53
C TYR A 175 -19.66 29.91 23.89
N ILE A 176 -19.78 28.78 24.60
CA ILE A 176 -21.09 28.24 25.04
C ILE A 176 -21.76 29.19 26.04
N ASP A 177 -20.99 29.81 26.94
CA ASP A 177 -21.48 30.72 27.97
C ASP A 177 -21.78 32.13 27.42
N ASP A 178 -21.78 32.30 26.08
CA ASP A 178 -21.99 33.56 25.34
C ASP A 178 -21.02 34.71 25.73
N GLU A 179 -19.93 34.41 26.45
CA GLU A 179 -18.89 35.39 26.80
C GLU A 179 -18.02 35.77 25.59
N ILE A 180 -17.96 34.92 24.56
CA ILE A 180 -17.23 35.15 23.31
C ILE A 180 -18.13 34.89 22.10
N THR A 181 -18.37 35.93 21.29
CA THR A 181 -19.03 35.81 19.97
C THR A 181 -18.02 35.50 18.86
N MET A 182 -18.42 34.74 17.84
CA MET A 182 -17.55 34.37 16.70
C MET A 182 -16.90 35.58 16.00
N GLU A 183 -17.61 36.71 15.93
CA GLU A 183 -17.11 37.93 15.31
C GLU A 183 -15.96 38.58 16.09
N SER A 184 -16.03 38.57 17.43
CA SER A 184 -15.00 39.09 18.32
C SER A 184 -13.72 38.23 18.23
N PHE A 185 -13.89 36.91 18.25
CA PHE A 185 -12.78 35.96 18.13
C PHE A 185 -12.05 36.08 16.79
N GLY A 186 -12.79 36.18 15.67
CA GLY A 186 -12.21 36.32 14.34
C GLY A 186 -11.39 37.60 14.13
N ARG A 187 -11.70 38.71 14.82
CA ARG A 187 -10.92 39.96 14.74
C ARG A 187 -9.54 39.84 15.40
N GLN A 188 -9.42 39.04 16.45
CA GLN A 188 -8.19 38.95 17.24
C GLN A 188 -7.22 37.88 16.74
N TYR A 189 -7.71 36.78 16.16
CA TYR A 189 -6.88 35.67 15.70
C TYR A 189 -6.47 35.73 14.22
N ARG A 190 -7.22 36.40 13.34
CA ARG A 190 -6.83 36.57 11.91
C ARG A 190 -5.44 37.18 11.69
N PRO A 191 -4.97 38.16 12.49
CA PRO A 191 -3.62 38.72 12.31
C PRO A 191 -2.48 37.75 12.68
N LEU A 192 -2.77 36.66 13.41
CA LEU A 192 -1.77 35.72 13.92
C LEU A 192 -1.60 34.48 13.02
N GLU A 193 -2.54 34.19 12.13
CA GLU A 193 -2.46 33.07 11.16
C GLU A 193 -1.54 33.36 9.95
N ILE A 194 -1.10 34.61 9.77
CA ILE A 194 -0.29 35.04 8.61
C ILE A 194 1.24 34.99 8.91
N ARG A 195 1.64 34.44 10.06
CA ARG A 195 3.06 34.25 10.44
C ARG A 195 3.46 32.79 10.41
#